data_AF-A0A2H0QG54-F1
#
_entry.id   AF-A0A2H0QG54-F1
#
_cell.length_a   1.000
_cell.length_b   1.000
_cell.length_c   1.000
_cell.angle_alpha   90.00
_cell.angle_beta   90.00
_cell.angle_gamma   90.00
#
_symmetry.space_group_name_H-M   'P 1'
#
loop_
_entity.id
_entity.type
_entity.pdbx_description
1 polymer ?
#
loop_
_entity_poly.entity_id
_entity_poly.type
_entity_poly.pdbx_seq_one_letter_code
_entity_poly.pdbx_strand_id
1 'polypeptide(L)'
;MRRKPTAESDQPQWMISFADLLSLILTFFVLIYSMAQPMQMTNIYKWDYNSLVSLNTDINFSKINLEQGSDVMTNEYLLNIFTQRLKNENLDYLEIKTEHENFVISLSYDAINPEVLQKLAEILRSFNTNKHIFTADLARSYEIMGDLADLDVTEKIGAFEKDGIGDKVDIVIYP
;
A
#
# COMPACT_ATOMS: atom_id res chain seq x y z
N MET A 1 80.70 -9.27 -17.95
CA MET A 1 79.47 -8.73 -17.32
C MET A 1 78.43 -9.85 -17.25
N ARG A 2 78.20 -10.42 -16.06
CA ARG A 2 77.30 -11.56 -15.86
C ARG A 2 75.95 -11.02 -15.36
N ARG A 3 74.89 -11.15 -16.17
CA ARG A 3 73.53 -10.74 -15.77
C ARG A 3 73.04 -11.68 -14.66
N LYS A 4 72.54 -11.12 -13.56
CA LYS A 4 71.85 -11.89 -12.52
C LYS A 4 70.50 -12.37 -13.09
N PRO A 5 70.11 -13.65 -12.91
CA PRO A 5 68.77 -14.08 -13.25
C PRO A 5 67.78 -13.38 -12.32
N THR A 6 66.78 -12.75 -12.93
CA THR A 6 65.61 -12.18 -12.26
C THR A 6 64.90 -13.31 -11.52
N ALA A 7 64.66 -13.14 -10.22
CA ALA A 7 63.97 -14.14 -9.41
C ALA A 7 62.58 -14.40 -10.01
N GLU A 8 62.38 -15.60 -10.54
CA GLU A 8 61.06 -16.11 -10.88
C GLU A 8 60.26 -16.18 -9.58
N SER A 9 59.14 -15.46 -9.55
CA SER A 9 58.21 -15.42 -8.44
C SER A 9 57.66 -16.82 -8.20
N ASP A 10 58.20 -17.49 -7.17
CA ASP A 10 57.88 -18.86 -6.75
C ASP A 10 56.53 -18.92 -6.01
N GLN A 11 55.52 -18.27 -6.56
CA GLN A 11 54.16 -18.35 -6.04
C GLN A 11 53.51 -19.64 -6.55
N PRO A 12 52.99 -20.47 -5.65
CA PRO A 12 52.49 -21.77 -6.04
C PRO A 12 51.21 -21.62 -6.90
N GLN A 13 51.18 -22.34 -8.01
CA GLN A 13 50.17 -22.22 -9.07
C GLN A 13 48.71 -22.39 -8.58
N TRP A 14 48.50 -23.13 -7.48
CA TRP A 14 47.19 -23.29 -6.86
C TRP A 14 46.61 -22.00 -6.28
N MET A 15 47.48 -21.04 -5.92
CA MET A 15 47.08 -19.75 -5.37
C MET A 15 46.43 -18.87 -6.44
N ILE A 16 46.89 -18.98 -7.69
CA ILE A 16 46.32 -18.26 -8.83
C ILE A 16 44.94 -18.82 -9.16
N SER A 17 44.78 -20.15 -9.22
CA SER A 17 43.47 -20.77 -9.47
C SER A 17 42.47 -20.54 -8.34
N PHE A 18 42.96 -20.47 -7.10
CA PHE A 18 42.11 -20.18 -5.94
C PHE A 18 41.61 -18.73 -5.95
N ALA A 19 42.49 -17.78 -6.27
CA ALA A 19 42.12 -16.38 -6.41
C ALA A 19 41.11 -16.16 -7.54
N ASP A 20 41.29 -16.86 -8.67
CA ASP A 20 40.37 -16.79 -9.81
C ASP A 20 38.98 -17.33 -9.45
N LEU A 21 38.91 -18.48 -8.78
CA LEU A 21 37.66 -19.08 -8.29
C LEU A 21 36.96 -18.17 -7.26
N LEU A 22 37.71 -17.58 -6.33
CA LEU A 22 37.15 -16.63 -5.35
C LEU A 22 36.58 -15.38 -6.04
N SER A 23 37.28 -14.85 -7.05
CA SER A 23 36.81 -13.70 -7.80
C SER A 23 35.52 -13.99 -8.57
N LEU A 24 35.38 -15.20 -9.11
CA LEU A 24 34.18 -15.66 -9.81
C LEU A 24 32.98 -15.83 -8.85
N ILE A 25 33.22 -16.38 -7.66
CA ILE A 25 32.19 -16.46 -6.62
C ILE A 25 31.77 -15.06 -6.15
N LEU A 26 32.72 -14.15 -5.97
CA LEU A 26 32.43 -12.80 -5.46
C LEU A 26 31.67 -11.95 -6.48
N THR A 27 32.04 -12.04 -7.77
CA THR A 27 31.28 -11.42 -8.86
C THR A 27 29.86 -11.99 -8.99
N PHE A 28 29.69 -13.31 -8.79
CA PHE A 28 28.37 -13.94 -8.76
C PHE A 28 27.50 -13.42 -7.60
N PHE A 29 28.07 -13.28 -6.39
CA PHE A 29 27.36 -12.68 -5.25
C PHE A 29 26.99 -11.21 -5.47
N VAL A 30 27.88 -10.42 -6.09
CA VAL A 30 27.57 -9.01 -6.43
C VAL A 30 26.44 -8.93 -7.46
N LEU A 31 26.41 -9.84 -8.44
CA LEU A 31 25.32 -9.92 -9.42
C LEU A 31 23.99 -10.32 -8.74
N ILE A 32 23.99 -11.37 -7.92
CA ILE A 32 22.79 -11.74 -7.15
C ILE A 32 22.36 -10.58 -6.26
N TYR A 33 23.27 -9.94 -5.54
CA TYR A 33 22.95 -8.79 -4.69
C TYR A 33 22.36 -7.63 -5.50
N SER A 34 22.85 -7.36 -6.71
CA SER A 34 22.30 -6.32 -7.58
C SER A 34 20.89 -6.63 -8.08
N MET A 35 20.54 -7.92 -8.24
CA MET A 35 19.18 -8.35 -8.62
C MET A 35 18.28 -8.58 -7.41
N ALA A 36 18.86 -8.82 -6.24
CA ALA A 36 18.21 -9.03 -4.96
C ALA A 36 18.10 -7.74 -4.14
N GLN A 37 18.62 -6.60 -4.65
CA GLN A 37 18.03 -5.34 -4.28
C GLN A 37 16.57 -5.49 -4.64
N PRO A 38 15.63 -5.54 -3.66
CA PRO A 38 14.26 -5.30 -4.03
C PRO A 38 14.34 -4.00 -4.83
N MET A 39 13.72 -3.96 -6.01
CA MET A 39 13.20 -2.70 -6.49
C MET A 39 12.49 -2.15 -5.26
N GLN A 40 13.17 -1.29 -4.51
CA GLN A 40 12.52 -0.47 -3.53
C GLN A 40 11.61 0.31 -4.47
N MET A 41 10.38 -0.17 -4.56
CA MET A 41 9.21 0.62 -4.85
C MET A 41 9.30 1.75 -3.83
N THR A 42 10.18 2.70 -4.12
CA THR A 42 10.29 4.03 -3.53
C THR A 42 9.22 4.93 -4.14
N ASN A 43 8.20 4.32 -4.75
CA ASN A 43 6.82 4.63 -4.45
C ASN A 43 6.45 3.98 -3.10
N ILE A 44 7.24 4.23 -2.05
CA ILE A 44 6.78 4.03 -0.69
C ILE A 44 5.65 5.03 -0.57
N TYR A 45 4.42 4.51 -0.60
CA TYR A 45 3.22 5.03 0.03
C TYR A 45 3.39 6.37 0.73
N LYS A 46 3.65 7.44 -0.04
CA LYS A 46 3.50 8.80 0.44
C LYS A 46 2.02 9.05 0.34
N TRP A 47 1.27 8.45 1.26
CA TRP A 47 -0.02 9.00 1.66
C TRP A 47 0.27 10.45 1.98
N ASP A 48 -0.23 11.33 1.11
CA ASP A 48 0.06 12.75 1.19
C ASP A 48 -0.36 13.18 2.60
N TYR A 49 0.62 13.46 3.45
CA TYR A 49 0.37 13.81 4.84
C TYR A 49 -0.60 15.01 4.91
N ASN A 50 -0.63 15.84 3.85
CA ASN A 50 -1.59 16.93 3.71
C ASN A 50 -3.04 16.45 3.49
N SER A 51 -3.26 15.31 2.83
CA SER A 51 -4.61 14.73 2.73
C SER A 51 -5.08 14.24 4.11
N LEU A 52 -4.20 13.61 4.90
CA LEU A 52 -4.50 13.21 6.27
C LEU A 52 -4.67 14.40 7.23
N VAL A 53 -3.89 15.47 7.08
CA VAL A 53 -4.04 16.70 7.87
C VAL A 53 -5.34 17.44 7.53
N SER A 54 -5.80 17.38 6.27
CA SER A 54 -7.10 17.93 5.86
C SER A 54 -8.30 17.15 6.43
N LEU A 55 -8.10 15.90 6.86
CA LEU A 55 -9.13 15.09 7.54
C LEU A 55 -9.34 15.49 9.01
N ASN A 56 -8.64 16.51 9.52
CA ASN A 56 -8.25 16.50 10.93
C ASN A 56 -8.36 17.82 11.71
N THR A 57 -9.21 18.76 11.28
CA THR A 57 -9.31 20.05 11.98
C THR A 57 -10.00 19.98 13.35
N ASP A 58 -10.69 18.89 13.71
CA ASP A 58 -11.51 18.84 14.94
C ASP A 58 -11.20 17.69 15.92
N ILE A 59 -10.22 16.82 15.65
CA ILE A 59 -9.86 15.72 16.56
C ILE A 59 -8.64 16.11 17.40
N ASN A 60 -8.80 16.10 18.73
CA ASN A 60 -7.79 16.55 19.68
C ASN A 60 -6.76 15.42 19.94
N PHE A 61 -5.63 15.41 19.21
CA PHE A 61 -4.59 14.35 19.25
C PHE A 61 -3.74 14.29 20.53
N SER A 62 -4.05 15.11 21.55
CA SER A 62 -3.24 15.23 22.77
C SER A 62 -3.15 13.96 23.64
N LYS A 63 -3.78 12.85 23.26
CA LYS A 63 -3.76 11.57 24.01
C LYS A 63 -3.17 10.37 23.28
N ILE A 64 -2.70 10.53 22.03
CA ILE A 64 -2.09 9.40 21.30
C ILE A 64 -0.57 9.57 21.35
N ASN A 65 0.07 8.93 22.33
CA ASN A 65 1.52 8.83 22.41
C ASN A 65 2.03 7.94 21.27
N LEU A 66 2.39 8.56 20.16
CA LEU A 66 3.18 7.94 19.09
C LEU A 66 4.51 8.67 19.02
N GLU A 67 5.58 7.90 19.13
CA GLU A 67 6.93 8.40 18.88
C GLU A 67 6.98 8.90 17.43
N GLN A 68 6.99 10.22 17.27
CA GLN A 68 7.18 10.89 15.99
C GLN A 68 8.49 10.39 15.38
N GLY A 69 8.41 9.59 14.31
CA GLY A 69 9.60 9.14 13.59
C GLY A 69 9.57 7.75 12.96
N SER A 70 8.53 6.92 13.15
CA SER A 70 8.45 5.66 12.40
C SER A 70 7.85 5.91 11.01
N ASP A 71 8.67 5.71 9.98
CA ASP A 71 8.36 5.77 8.53
C ASP A 71 7.25 4.79 8.06
N VAL A 72 6.54 4.17 9.00
CA VAL A 72 5.46 3.22 8.77
C VAL A 72 4.30 3.69 9.64
N MET A 73 3.40 4.52 9.10
CA MET A 73 2.04 4.54 9.63
C MET A 73 1.49 3.12 9.41
N THR A 74 1.36 2.35 10.49
CA THR A 74 0.79 1.01 10.39
C THR A 74 -0.66 1.13 9.95
N ASN A 75 -1.14 0.22 9.09
CA ASN A 75 -2.54 0.19 8.65
C ASN A 75 -3.53 0.20 9.84
N GLU A 76 -3.10 -0.33 10.98
CA GLU A 76 -3.82 -0.32 12.25
C GLU A 76 -4.04 1.10 12.82
N TYR A 77 -3.08 2.02 12.67
CA TYR A 77 -3.23 3.41 13.09
C TYR A 77 -4.29 4.15 12.26
N LEU A 78 -4.23 3.98 10.95
CA LEU A 78 -5.20 4.57 10.01
C LEU A 78 -6.59 4.00 10.26
N LEU A 79 -6.71 2.68 10.45
CA LEU A 79 -7.97 2.03 10.81
C LEU A 79 -8.59 2.65 12.07
N ASN A 80 -7.78 2.92 13.10
CA ASN A 80 -8.25 3.52 14.34
C ASN A 80 -8.75 4.96 14.16
N ILE A 81 -8.05 5.79 13.36
CA ILE A 81 -8.51 7.15 13.04
C ILE A 81 -9.86 7.11 12.32
N PHE A 82 -9.96 6.30 11.26
CA PHE A 82 -11.18 6.19 10.47
C PHE A 82 -12.35 5.65 11.32
N THR A 83 -12.10 4.63 12.15
CA THR A 83 -13.13 4.06 13.04
C THR A 83 -13.62 5.09 14.05
N GLN A 84 -12.75 5.95 14.59
CA GLN A 84 -13.17 7.03 15.49
C GLN A 84 -14.01 8.09 14.77
N ARG A 85 -13.65 8.43 13.53
CA ARG A 85 -14.41 9.38 12.72
C ARG A 85 -15.80 8.86 12.36
N LEU A 86 -15.91 7.61 11.92
CA LEU A 86 -17.21 6.99 11.63
C LEU A 86 -18.13 7.01 12.85
N LYS A 87 -17.59 6.75 14.05
CA LYS A 87 -18.34 6.84 15.30
C LYS A 87 -18.79 8.27 15.61
N ASN A 88 -17.93 9.27 15.36
CA ASN A 88 -18.27 10.67 15.58
C ASN A 88 -19.35 11.18 14.61
N GLU A 89 -19.35 10.68 13.38
CA GLU A 89 -20.34 11.03 12.34
C GLU A 89 -21.60 10.14 12.36
N ASN A 90 -21.70 9.22 13.33
CA ASN A 90 -22.81 8.28 13.52
C ASN A 90 -23.07 7.40 12.28
N LEU A 91 -22.00 6.96 11.62
CA LEU A 91 -22.01 6.15 10.41
C LEU A 91 -21.90 4.65 10.72
N ASP A 92 -22.74 4.16 11.64
CA ASP A 92 -22.71 2.77 12.12
C ASP A 92 -23.00 1.71 11.01
N TYR A 93 -23.47 2.17 9.85
CA TYR A 93 -23.72 1.35 8.67
C TYR A 93 -22.47 1.10 7.81
N LEU A 94 -21.35 1.78 8.09
CA LEU A 94 -20.07 1.56 7.45
C LEU A 94 -19.17 0.71 8.35
N GLU A 95 -18.77 -0.45 7.84
CA GLU A 95 -17.81 -1.33 8.49
C GLU A 95 -16.45 -1.16 7.81
N ILE A 96 -15.45 -0.64 8.52
CA ILE A 96 -14.08 -0.55 7.99
C ILE A 96 -13.26 -1.67 8.59
N LYS A 97 -12.61 -2.44 7.73
CA LYS A 97 -11.69 -3.51 8.10
C LYS A 97 -10.42 -3.40 7.27
N THR A 98 -9.35 -4.00 7.79
CA THR A 98 -8.13 -4.23 7.02
C THR A 98 -8.12 -5.69 6.59
N GLU A 99 -8.02 -5.94 5.28
CA GLU A 99 -7.81 -7.28 4.75
C GLU A 99 -6.44 -7.32 4.09
N HIS A 100 -5.52 -8.05 4.72
CA HIS A 100 -4.10 -8.08 4.37
C HIS A 100 -3.47 -6.68 4.48
N GLU A 101 -3.20 -6.06 3.33
CA GLU A 101 -2.58 -4.73 3.22
C GLU A 101 -3.59 -3.67 2.72
N ASN A 102 -4.83 -4.06 2.42
CA ASN A 102 -5.83 -3.17 1.86
C ASN A 102 -6.84 -2.71 2.91
N PHE A 103 -7.35 -1.49 2.74
CA PHE A 103 -8.51 -1.01 3.48
C PHE A 103 -9.78 -1.42 2.77
N VAL A 104 -10.70 -2.02 3.50
CA VAL A 104 -12.01 -2.42 2.96
C VAL A 104 -13.08 -1.67 3.72
N ILE A 105 -13.87 -0.89 2.99
CA ILE A 105 -15.07 -0.23 3.49
C ILE A 105 -16.26 -1.08 3.03
N SER A 106 -16.91 -1.75 3.97
CA SER A 106 -18.07 -2.59 3.74
C SER A 106 -19.35 -1.85 4.12
N LEU A 107 -20.35 -1.89 3.24
CA LEU A 107 -21.66 -1.23 3.40
C LEU A 107 -22.77 -2.23 3.05
N SER A 108 -23.82 -2.31 3.85
CA SER A 108 -25.02 -3.09 3.49
C SER A 108 -25.81 -2.38 2.38
N TYR A 109 -26.34 -3.13 1.40
CA TYR A 109 -27.15 -2.56 0.32
C TYR A 109 -28.34 -1.75 0.83
N ASP A 110 -28.98 -2.20 1.91
CA ASP A 110 -30.16 -1.53 2.47
C ASP A 110 -29.83 -0.15 3.06
N ALA A 111 -28.55 0.12 3.32
CA ALA A 111 -28.05 1.40 3.80
C ALA A 111 -27.59 2.33 2.66
N ILE A 112 -27.61 1.89 1.39
CA ILE A 112 -27.26 2.74 0.26
C ILE A 112 -28.38 3.73 0.01
N ASN A 113 -28.10 5.00 0.25
CA ASN A 113 -28.95 6.12 -0.13
C ASN A 113 -28.06 7.30 -0.56
N PRO A 114 -28.62 8.35 -1.19
CA PRO A 114 -27.83 9.47 -1.67
C PRO A 114 -26.98 10.16 -0.61
N GLU A 115 -27.45 10.23 0.64
CA GLU A 115 -26.69 10.84 1.76
C GLU A 115 -25.47 9.98 2.13
N VAL A 116 -25.64 8.66 2.18
CA VAL A 116 -24.58 7.69 2.44
C VAL A 116 -23.54 7.73 1.34
N LEU A 117 -23.97 7.74 0.07
CA LEU A 117 -23.08 7.84 -1.07
C LEU A 117 -22.28 9.14 -1.07
N GLN A 118 -22.89 10.26 -0.67
CA GLN A 118 -22.21 11.54 -0.54
C GLN A 118 -21.12 11.51 0.54
N LYS A 119 -21.41 10.97 1.73
CA LYS A 119 -20.41 10.83 2.80
C LYS A 119 -19.31 9.85 2.42
N LEU A 120 -19.69 8.74 1.78
CA LEU A 120 -18.74 7.78 1.25
C LEU A 120 -17.82 8.43 0.20
N ALA A 121 -18.36 9.25 -0.70
CA ALA A 121 -17.58 9.99 -1.68
C ALA A 121 -16.59 10.95 -1.01
N GLU A 122 -16.99 11.68 0.04
CA GLU A 122 -16.09 12.54 0.82
C GLU A 122 -14.94 11.75 1.44
N ILE A 123 -15.24 10.59 2.03
CA ILE A 123 -14.23 9.68 2.57
C ILE A 123 -13.31 9.20 1.45
N LEU A 124 -13.85 8.72 0.33
CA LEU A 124 -13.08 8.18 -0.78
C LEU A 124 -12.19 9.22 -1.47
N ARG A 125 -12.64 10.48 -1.57
CA ARG A 125 -11.82 11.59 -2.10
C ARG A 125 -10.57 11.88 -1.28
N SER A 126 -10.58 11.55 0.01
CA SER A 126 -9.39 11.69 0.85
C SER A 126 -8.26 10.73 0.49
N PHE A 127 -8.58 9.67 -0.27
CA PHE A 127 -7.63 8.69 -0.75
C PHE A 127 -7.27 8.96 -2.22
N ASN A 128 -5.99 9.27 -2.49
CA ASN A 128 -5.47 9.46 -3.84
C ASN A 128 -5.00 8.14 -4.50
N THR A 129 -5.62 7.03 -4.14
CA THR A 129 -5.21 5.70 -4.58
C THR A 129 -6.31 5.01 -5.37
N ASN A 130 -5.98 3.85 -5.95
CA ASN A 130 -6.93 3.04 -6.71
C ASN A 130 -7.95 2.42 -5.75
N LYS A 131 -9.22 2.43 -6.17
CA LYS A 131 -10.36 1.97 -5.40
C LYS A 131 -11.09 0.94 -6.24
N HIS A 132 -11.32 -0.25 -5.72
CA HIS A 132 -12.12 -1.24 -6.41
C HIS A 132 -13.41 -1.50 -5.62
N ILE A 133 -14.54 -1.44 -6.31
CA ILE A 133 -15.86 -1.74 -5.78
C ILE A 133 -16.14 -3.20 -6.11
N PHE A 134 -16.46 -3.97 -5.08
CA PHE A 134 -16.81 -5.37 -5.16
C PHE A 134 -18.23 -5.55 -4.65
N THR A 135 -19.07 -6.15 -5.49
CA THR A 135 -20.45 -6.54 -5.14
C THR A 135 -20.71 -7.98 -5.57
N ALA A 136 -21.77 -8.57 -5.02
CA ALA A 136 -22.24 -9.88 -5.45
C ALA A 136 -22.87 -9.89 -6.86
N ASP A 137 -23.16 -8.71 -7.41
CA ASP A 137 -23.73 -8.53 -8.75
C ASP A 137 -22.95 -7.43 -9.47
N LEU A 138 -22.33 -7.76 -10.60
CA LEU A 138 -21.54 -6.83 -11.40
C LEU A 138 -22.33 -5.58 -11.81
N ALA A 139 -23.62 -5.72 -12.13
CA ALA A 139 -24.45 -4.59 -12.53
C ALA A 139 -24.52 -3.52 -11.42
N ARG A 140 -24.61 -3.96 -10.17
CA ARG A 140 -24.61 -3.06 -9.00
C ARG A 140 -23.27 -2.40 -8.76
N SER A 141 -22.16 -3.09 -9.00
CA SER A 141 -20.83 -2.45 -8.91
C SER A 141 -20.73 -1.29 -9.89
N TYR A 142 -21.27 -1.44 -11.11
CA TYR A 142 -21.30 -0.36 -12.08
C TYR A 142 -22.29 0.76 -11.71
N GLU A 143 -23.43 0.44 -11.11
CA GLU A 143 -24.38 1.43 -10.60
C GLU A 143 -23.73 2.33 -9.54
N ILE A 144 -23.13 1.71 -8.51
CA ILE A 144 -22.45 2.45 -7.43
C ILE A 144 -21.24 3.22 -7.97
N MET A 145 -20.50 2.64 -8.93
CA MET A 145 -19.43 3.35 -9.61
C MET A 145 -19.96 4.59 -10.35
N GLY A 146 -21.11 4.48 -11.01
CA GLY A 146 -21.79 5.60 -11.68
C GLY A 146 -22.19 6.68 -10.69
N ASP A 147 -22.85 6.31 -9.60
CA ASP A 147 -23.27 7.26 -8.56
C ASP A 147 -22.07 7.98 -7.91
N LEU A 148 -20.97 7.25 -7.67
CA LEU A 148 -19.74 7.84 -7.15
C LEU A 148 -19.03 8.72 -8.19
N ALA A 149 -19.11 8.38 -9.47
CA ALA A 149 -18.57 9.19 -10.56
C ALA A 149 -19.35 10.52 -10.72
N ASP A 150 -20.67 10.49 -10.57
CA ASP A 150 -21.52 11.70 -10.53
C ASP A 150 -21.18 12.58 -9.33
N LEU A 151 -20.65 11.98 -8.26
CA LEU A 151 -20.08 12.66 -7.10
C LEU A 151 -18.58 12.93 -7.25
N ASP A 152 -18.05 13.07 -8.46
CA ASP A 152 -16.66 13.47 -8.73
C ASP A 152 -15.59 12.54 -8.09
N VAL A 153 -15.94 11.28 -7.83
CA VAL A 153 -14.99 10.23 -7.45
C VAL A 153 -14.62 9.44 -8.70
N THR A 154 -14.03 10.13 -9.69
CA THR A 154 -13.86 9.58 -11.05
C THR A 154 -12.48 8.96 -11.27
N GLU A 155 -11.46 9.39 -10.52
CA GLU A 155 -10.11 8.88 -10.71
C GLU A 155 -9.91 7.55 -9.98
N LYS A 156 -9.59 6.53 -10.78
CA LYS A 156 -9.07 5.22 -10.34
C LYS A 156 -10.09 4.32 -9.63
N ILE A 157 -11.37 4.35 -10.03
CA ILE A 157 -12.37 3.37 -9.58
C ILE A 157 -12.48 2.21 -10.59
N GLY A 158 -12.42 0.97 -10.09
CA GLY A 158 -12.78 -0.24 -10.83
C GLY A 158 -14.00 -0.92 -10.22
N ALA A 159 -14.83 -1.58 -11.04
CA ALA A 159 -16.04 -2.30 -10.63
C ALA A 159 -15.86 -3.80 -10.91
N PHE A 160 -16.10 -4.64 -9.90
CA PHE A 160 -15.83 -6.08 -9.97
C PHE A 160 -16.93 -6.90 -9.28
N GLU A 161 -17.20 -8.07 -9.83
CA GLU A 161 -18.04 -9.07 -9.17
C GLU A 161 -17.18 -9.87 -8.18
N LYS A 162 -17.72 -10.09 -6.98
CA LYS A 162 -17.12 -10.96 -5.98
C LYS A 162 -17.93 -12.25 -5.92
N ASP A 163 -17.24 -13.38 -6.08
CA ASP A 163 -17.85 -14.71 -5.97
C ASP A 163 -18.55 -14.88 -4.61
N GLY A 164 -19.88 -14.88 -4.59
CA GLY A 164 -20.68 -15.13 -3.38
C GLY A 164 -22.06 -14.49 -3.38
N ILE A 165 -22.93 -14.96 -2.49
CA ILE A 165 -24.19 -14.28 -2.15
C ILE A 165 -23.84 -13.28 -1.04
N GLY A 166 -23.65 -12.02 -1.42
CA GLY A 166 -23.36 -10.94 -0.48
C GLY A 166 -24.41 -9.86 -0.60
N ASP A 167 -24.97 -9.44 0.53
CA ASP A 167 -25.85 -8.28 0.71
C ASP A 167 -25.06 -6.98 0.98
N LYS A 168 -23.73 -7.03 0.75
CA LYS A 168 -22.81 -5.94 1.02
C LYS A 168 -22.06 -5.51 -0.23
N VAL A 169 -21.69 -4.23 -0.22
CA VAL A 169 -20.71 -3.60 -1.10
C VAL A 169 -19.40 -3.52 -0.34
N ASP A 170 -18.34 -4.07 -0.91
CA ASP A 170 -16.98 -3.94 -0.38
C ASP A 170 -16.19 -2.98 -1.28
N ILE A 171 -15.72 -1.87 -0.73
CA ILE A 171 -14.85 -0.93 -1.44
C ILE A 171 -13.43 -1.11 -0.92
N VAL A 172 -12.59 -1.67 -1.77
CA VAL A 172 -11.19 -1.97 -1.47
C VAL A 172 -10.33 -0.82 -1.94
N ILE A 173 -9.64 -0.19 -1.01
CA ILE A 173 -8.67 0.87 -1.25
C ILE A 173 -7.30 0.21 -1.22
N TYR A 174 -6.67 0.13 -2.38
CA TYR A 174 -5.28 -0.30 -2.50
C TYR A 174 -4.42 0.90 -2.14
N PRO A 175 -3.55 0.82 -1.12
CA PRO A 175 -2.72 1.95 -0.75
C PRO A 175 -1.78 2.38 -1.89
#